data_AF-A0A9P4Q9E6-F1
#
_entry.id   AF-A0A9P4Q9E6-F1
#
_cell.length_a   1.000
_cell.length_b   1.000
_cell.length_c   1.000
_cell.angle_alpha   90.00
_cell.angle_beta   90.00
_cell.angle_gamma   90.00
#
_symmetry.space_group_name_H-M   'P 1'
#
loop_
_entity.id
_entity.type
_entity.pdbx_description
1 polymer ?
#
loop_
_entity_poly.entity_id
_entity_poly.type
_entity_poly.pdbx_seq_one_letter_code
_entity_poly.pdbx_strand_id
1 'polypeptide(L)'
;MPAFTPIRVRGKRTGTEAEKGHKPLHRRIARRPTSPLLIETITRASSKGSKRRKRRERQFAMIEQLPVELVEDIFERSQNLDLSAASPILSRQLNHPHLYKRILDQAMAPLLFGHDDLENQSQSSASSDVAYAVRVVNSRFCSWKLFCNCLCPGSAIKSDSANNPTSRPAYSNVIGPLWQRDSAADRLVEAVHAYQNRFRYQILPVPSKLLSGPYCPDKECFLTLLLRHSDGADIDTVVPRDEDIYRAIEDAIKEQNSNLALYLMINGASAERIKGMAPDLLSSAVVEYGCNRTIVLHLAQLAKLDLPERTNLYLELWQWAENTENAGGDDGRWLKRCLRRARP
;
A
#
# COMPACT_ATOMS: atom_id res chain seq x y z
N MET A 1 -42.02 21.62 24.96
CA MET A 1 -40.89 22.47 24.54
C MET A 1 -39.64 22.00 25.29
N PRO A 2 -38.79 21.12 24.71
CA PRO A 2 -37.65 20.58 25.44
C PRO A 2 -36.48 21.59 25.42
N ALA A 3 -35.89 21.81 26.59
CA ALA A 3 -34.75 22.70 26.79
C ALA A 3 -33.45 22.00 26.37
N PHE A 4 -32.67 22.62 25.49
CA PHE A 4 -31.37 22.12 25.07
C PHE A 4 -30.29 22.48 26.12
N THR A 5 -29.60 21.47 26.64
CA THR A 5 -28.41 21.64 27.48
C THR A 5 -27.20 22.07 26.65
N PRO A 6 -26.42 23.09 27.09
CA PRO A 6 -25.29 23.60 26.33
C PRO A 6 -24.07 22.67 26.38
N ILE A 7 -23.50 22.37 25.20
CA ILE A 7 -22.27 21.60 25.02
C ILE A 7 -21.05 22.52 25.20
N ARG A 8 -20.23 22.25 26.23
CA ARG A 8 -18.94 22.94 26.43
C ARG A 8 -17.84 22.29 25.57
N VAL A 9 -17.54 22.90 24.42
CA VAL A 9 -16.39 22.52 23.58
C VAL A 9 -15.10 23.01 24.23
N ARG A 10 -14.35 22.08 24.83
CA ARG A 10 -13.06 22.35 25.48
C ARG A 10 -11.94 22.33 24.44
N GLY A 11 -11.50 23.50 23.96
CA GLY A 11 -10.33 23.56 23.09
C GLY A 11 -10.11 24.78 22.19
N LYS A 12 -10.61 25.98 22.51
CA LYS A 12 -10.17 27.21 21.83
C LYS A 12 -9.48 28.13 22.82
N ARG A 13 -8.15 28.15 22.75
CA ARG A 13 -7.32 29.20 23.35
C ARG A 13 -7.58 30.48 22.56
N THR A 14 -8.28 31.42 23.18
CA THR A 14 -8.36 32.82 22.77
C THR A 14 -6.98 33.45 23.01
N GLY A 15 -6.13 33.45 21.99
CA GLY A 15 -4.92 34.28 21.96
C GLY A 15 -5.26 35.60 21.27
N THR A 16 -4.95 36.71 21.92
CA THR A 16 -5.10 38.07 21.37
C THR A 16 -4.01 38.36 20.33
N GLU A 17 -4.29 39.28 19.40
CA GLU A 17 -3.51 39.53 18.18
C GLU A 17 -2.06 40.04 18.41
N ALA A 18 -1.67 40.37 19.64
CA ALA A 18 -0.31 40.77 19.98
C ALA A 18 0.68 39.59 20.16
N GLU A 19 0.23 38.34 20.20
CA GLU A 19 1.10 37.16 20.45
C GLU A 19 1.59 36.44 19.18
N LYS A 20 1.24 36.89 17.97
CA LYS A 20 1.72 36.30 16.71
C LYS A 20 2.85 37.12 16.09
N GLY A 21 3.88 37.40 16.88
CA GLY A 21 5.10 38.09 16.43
C GLY A 21 6.29 37.14 16.21
N HIS A 22 6.72 37.05 14.96
CA HIS A 22 8.11 36.93 14.47
C HIS A 22 8.94 35.62 14.59
N LYS A 23 9.26 35.13 13.38
CA LYS A 23 10.51 34.51 12.87
C LYS A 23 10.78 33.02 13.16
N PRO A 24 10.82 32.16 12.12
CA PRO A 24 11.41 30.82 12.23
C PRO A 24 12.93 30.94 12.27
N LEU A 25 13.54 30.60 13.41
CA LEU A 25 14.99 30.44 13.53
C LEU A 25 15.42 29.13 12.84
N HIS A 26 16.38 29.29 11.93
CA HIS A 26 17.11 28.25 11.21
C HIS A 26 17.50 27.05 12.10
N ARG A 27 17.13 25.84 11.67
CA ARG A 27 17.75 24.59 12.13
C ARG A 27 19.22 24.58 11.69
N ARG A 28 20.14 24.85 12.61
CA ARG A 28 21.56 24.51 12.44
C ARG A 28 21.73 23.00 12.61
N ILE A 29 22.19 22.36 11.54
CA ILE A 29 22.75 21.02 11.52
C ILE A 29 24.01 21.03 12.38
N ALA A 30 24.00 20.29 13.49
CA ALA A 30 25.16 20.14 14.37
C ALA A 30 26.18 19.19 13.73
N ARG A 31 27.32 19.74 13.31
CA ARG A 31 28.53 18.98 13.00
C ARG A 31 29.23 18.59 14.32
N ARG A 32 29.69 17.33 14.40
CA ARG A 32 30.66 16.84 15.38
C ARG A 32 31.93 17.69 15.37
N PRO A 33 32.57 17.86 16.54
CA PRO A 33 34.03 17.88 16.56
C PRO A 33 34.61 16.86 17.53
N THR A 34 35.73 16.31 17.07
CA THR A 34 36.74 15.49 17.74
C THR A 34 37.43 16.26 18.88
N SER A 35 37.56 15.60 20.04
CA SER A 35 38.52 15.68 21.18
C SER A 35 39.62 16.78 21.26
N PRO A 36 40.36 16.88 22.39
CA PRO A 36 39.99 17.06 23.80
C PRO A 36 40.70 18.29 24.42
N LEU A 37 40.31 18.74 25.62
CA LEU A 37 41.17 19.20 26.75
C LEU A 37 40.41 20.05 27.79
N LEU A 38 40.87 19.87 29.02
CA LEU A 38 40.48 20.42 30.33
C LEU A 38 40.14 21.91 30.37
N ILE A 39 39.07 22.30 31.08
CA ILE A 39 39.04 23.37 32.12
C ILE A 39 37.89 23.07 33.11
N GLU A 40 38.24 22.89 34.38
CA GLU A 40 37.34 23.02 35.53
C GLU A 40 37.04 24.50 35.78
N THR A 41 35.77 24.90 35.93
CA THR A 41 35.25 25.69 37.08
C THR A 41 33.78 26.09 36.89
N ILE A 42 32.96 25.55 37.80
CA ILE A 42 31.82 26.16 38.52
C ILE A 42 31.11 27.36 37.84
N THR A 43 29.85 27.17 37.47
CA THR A 43 28.76 28.07 37.93
C THR A 43 27.38 27.40 37.84
N ARG A 44 26.68 27.42 38.97
CA ARG A 44 25.26 27.11 39.17
C ARG A 44 24.38 27.91 38.20
N ALA A 45 23.53 27.23 37.44
CA ALA A 45 22.29 27.83 36.94
C ALA A 45 21.20 26.77 36.69
N SER A 46 20.18 26.79 37.55
CA SER A 46 18.78 26.43 37.27
C SER A 46 18.51 25.07 36.58
N SER A 47 18.55 23.98 37.37
CA SER A 47 17.84 22.75 37.05
C SER A 47 16.32 23.00 37.06
N LYS A 48 15.76 23.35 35.89
CA LYS A 48 14.30 23.32 35.70
C LYS A 48 13.85 21.88 35.88
N GLY A 49 13.27 21.59 37.04
CA GLY A 49 12.75 20.28 37.41
C GLY A 49 11.80 19.76 36.34
N SER A 50 12.26 18.77 35.58
CA SER A 50 11.39 17.93 34.76
C SER A 50 10.37 17.29 35.72
N LYS A 51 9.13 17.77 35.66
CA LYS A 51 8.02 17.18 36.42
C LYS A 51 7.88 15.73 35.94
N ARG A 52 8.52 14.79 36.64
CA ARG A 52 8.34 13.34 36.51
C ARG A 52 6.85 13.07 36.63
N ARG A 53 6.16 12.92 35.49
CA ARG A 53 4.78 12.44 35.44
C ARG A 53 4.77 11.11 36.18
N LYS A 54 4.13 11.07 37.35
CA LYS A 54 3.90 9.87 38.15
C LYS A 54 3.25 8.85 37.20
N ARG A 55 4.02 7.83 36.80
CA ARG A 55 3.59 6.79 35.87
C ARG A 55 2.47 6.06 36.59
N ARG A 56 1.22 6.35 36.21
CA ARG A 56 0.06 5.60 36.70
C ARG A 56 0.31 4.14 36.34
N GLU A 57 0.26 3.27 37.33
CA GLU A 57 0.26 1.82 37.12
C GLU A 57 -0.92 1.52 36.20
N ARG A 58 -0.61 0.98 35.02
CA ARG A 58 -1.65 0.57 34.08
C ARG A 58 -2.20 -0.74 34.62
N GLN A 59 -3.48 -0.73 34.98
CA GLN A 59 -4.20 -1.97 35.28
C GLN A 59 -4.42 -2.70 33.95
N PHE A 60 -3.92 -3.92 33.86
CA PHE A 60 -4.09 -4.77 32.68
C PHE A 60 -5.52 -5.31 32.64
N ALA A 61 -6.11 -5.35 31.44
CA ALA A 61 -7.41 -5.99 31.25
C ALA A 61 -7.31 -7.49 31.55
N MET A 62 -8.41 -8.15 31.94
CA MET A 62 -8.40 -9.58 32.30
C MET A 62 -7.79 -10.46 31.20
N ILE A 63 -8.08 -10.15 29.93
CA ILE A 63 -7.52 -10.88 28.78
C ILE A 63 -6.00 -10.72 28.63
N GLU A 64 -5.44 -9.59 29.07
CA GLU A 64 -3.99 -9.35 29.04
C GLU A 64 -3.24 -10.07 30.16
N GLN A 65 -3.95 -10.52 31.19
CA GLN A 65 -3.40 -11.28 32.32
C GLN A 65 -3.35 -12.78 32.03
N LEU A 66 -3.98 -13.24 30.94
CA LEU A 66 -3.96 -14.64 30.55
C LEU A 66 -2.57 -15.04 30.02
N PRO A 67 -2.17 -16.31 30.20
CA PRO A 67 -1.05 -16.90 29.48
C PRO A 67 -1.19 -16.70 27.96
N VAL A 68 -0.06 -16.50 27.28
CA VAL A 68 -0.06 -16.18 25.84
C VAL A 68 -0.77 -17.23 25.02
N GLU A 69 -0.64 -18.50 25.39
CA GLU A 69 -1.24 -19.66 24.73
C GLU A 69 -2.77 -19.56 24.72
N LEU A 70 -3.38 -19.11 25.82
CA LEU A 70 -4.83 -18.92 25.90
C LEU A 70 -5.28 -17.70 25.07
N VAL A 71 -4.47 -16.66 25.03
CA VAL A 71 -4.74 -15.47 24.20
C VAL A 71 -4.67 -15.83 22.72
N GLU A 72 -3.70 -16.65 22.32
CA GLU A 72 -3.57 -17.20 20.97
C GLU A 72 -4.77 -18.08 20.59
N ASP A 73 -5.17 -19.01 21.47
CA ASP A 73 -6.35 -19.86 21.26
C ASP A 73 -7.65 -19.05 21.12
N ILE A 74 -7.83 -18.01 21.95
CA ILE A 74 -8.97 -17.10 21.85
C ILE A 74 -8.92 -16.34 20.52
N PHE A 75 -7.73 -15.86 20.12
CA PHE A 75 -7.55 -15.14 18.86
C PHE A 75 -7.85 -16.03 17.64
N GLU A 76 -7.34 -17.26 17.63
CA GLU A 76 -7.55 -18.23 16.56
C GLU A 76 -9.04 -18.61 16.44
N ARG A 77 -9.73 -18.86 17.56
CA ARG A 77 -11.15 -19.21 17.56
C ARG A 77 -12.07 -18.04 17.23
N SER A 78 -11.73 -16.85 17.70
CA SER A 78 -12.56 -15.65 17.48
C SER A 78 -12.34 -15.03 16.10
N GLN A 79 -11.20 -15.30 15.46
CA GLN A 79 -10.79 -14.72 14.18
C GLN A 79 -10.87 -13.18 14.15
N ASN A 80 -10.84 -12.55 15.33
CA ASN A 80 -11.07 -11.12 15.46
C ASN A 80 -9.75 -10.35 15.35
N LEU A 81 -9.46 -9.87 14.14
CA LEU A 81 -8.27 -9.07 13.84
C LEU A 81 -8.11 -7.83 14.74
N ASP A 82 -9.22 -7.29 15.28
CA ASP A 82 -9.21 -6.10 16.14
C ASP A 82 -8.64 -6.39 17.53
N LEU A 83 -8.59 -7.67 17.96
CA LEU A 83 -8.05 -8.05 19.26
C LEU A 83 -6.59 -7.62 19.42
N SER A 84 -5.82 -7.80 18.35
CA SER A 84 -4.43 -7.36 18.27
C SER A 84 -4.28 -5.83 18.27
N ALA A 85 -5.31 -5.09 17.84
CA ALA A 85 -5.31 -3.62 17.78
C ALA A 85 -5.82 -3.00 19.09
N ALA A 86 -6.59 -3.74 19.87
CA ALA A 86 -7.19 -3.29 21.13
C ALA A 86 -6.14 -2.93 22.19
N SER A 87 -4.97 -3.59 22.18
CA SER A 87 -3.88 -3.32 23.13
C SER A 87 -2.50 -3.56 22.54
N PRO A 88 -1.50 -2.74 22.87
CA PRO A 88 -0.09 -3.00 22.50
C PRO A 88 0.48 -4.27 23.15
N ILE A 89 -0.11 -4.77 24.24
CA ILE A 89 0.35 -6.00 24.91
C ILE A 89 -0.16 -7.21 24.13
N LEU A 90 -1.47 -7.25 23.86
CA LEU A 90 -2.08 -8.25 22.98
C LEU A 90 -1.41 -8.24 21.60
N SER A 91 -1.12 -7.06 21.06
CA SER A 91 -0.39 -6.94 19.79
C SER A 91 0.98 -7.60 19.82
N ARG A 92 1.67 -7.65 20.96
CA ARG A 92 2.98 -8.31 21.08
C ARG A 92 2.83 -9.80 21.28
N GLN A 93 1.86 -10.21 22.11
CA GLN A 93 1.52 -11.60 22.39
C GLN A 93 0.99 -12.32 21.14
N LEU A 94 0.28 -11.63 20.26
CA LEU A 94 -0.32 -12.21 19.05
C LEU A 94 0.55 -12.07 17.80
N ASN A 95 1.75 -11.46 17.90
CA ASN A 95 2.60 -11.20 16.74
C ASN A 95 3.43 -12.42 16.33
N HIS A 96 2.77 -13.56 16.17
CA HIS A 96 3.40 -14.80 15.76
C HIS A 96 3.06 -15.12 14.29
N PRO A 97 4.07 -15.28 13.40
CA PRO A 97 3.84 -15.50 11.97
C PRO A 97 2.93 -16.70 11.64
N HIS A 98 2.97 -17.74 12.47
CA HIS A 98 2.17 -18.95 12.25
C HIS A 98 0.67 -18.71 12.49
N LEU A 99 0.29 -17.84 13.44
CA LEU A 99 -1.12 -17.50 13.69
C LEU A 99 -1.70 -16.75 12.50
N TYR A 100 -0.98 -15.75 11.99
CA TYR A 100 -1.44 -15.01 10.81
C TYR A 100 -1.50 -15.87 9.56
N LYS A 101 -0.56 -16.83 9.43
CA LYS A 101 -0.64 -17.83 8.36
C LYS A 101 -1.92 -18.66 8.49
N ARG A 102 -2.23 -19.20 9.68
CA ARG A 102 -3.47 -19.98 9.89
C ARG A 102 -4.72 -19.17 9.60
N ILE A 103 -4.80 -17.92 10.08
CA ILE A 103 -5.93 -17.03 9.83
C ILE A 103 -6.08 -16.75 8.34
N LEU A 104 -4.97 -16.50 7.64
CA LEU A 104 -4.98 -16.30 6.19
C LEU A 104 -5.40 -17.57 5.45
N ASP A 105 -4.84 -18.73 5.79
CA ASP A 105 -5.21 -20.01 5.19
C ASP A 105 -6.71 -20.30 5.40
N GLN A 106 -7.25 -20.04 6.59
CA GLN A 106 -8.69 -20.17 6.89
C GLN A 106 -9.54 -19.17 6.09
N ALA A 107 -9.12 -17.91 5.98
CA ALA A 107 -9.86 -16.88 5.26
C ALA A 107 -9.87 -17.10 3.75
N MET A 108 -8.76 -17.62 3.21
CA MET A 108 -8.61 -17.87 1.78
C MET A 108 -9.14 -19.26 1.37
N ALA A 109 -9.27 -20.23 2.29
CA ALA A 109 -9.72 -21.58 1.98
C ALA A 109 -11.07 -21.63 1.23
N PRO A 110 -12.13 -20.89 1.63
CA PRO A 110 -13.40 -20.85 0.89
C PRO A 110 -13.24 -20.31 -0.54
N LEU A 111 -12.30 -19.38 -0.75
CA LEU A 111 -12.05 -18.77 -2.05
C LEU A 111 -11.21 -19.67 -2.97
N LEU A 112 -10.28 -20.44 -2.39
CA LEU A 112 -9.29 -21.25 -3.11
C LEU A 112 -9.79 -22.65 -3.45
N PHE A 113 -10.63 -23.22 -2.59
CA PHE A 113 -11.11 -24.60 -2.68
C PHE A 113 -12.63 -24.64 -2.78
N GLY A 114 -13.23 -23.58 -3.34
CA GLY A 114 -14.67 -23.35 -3.41
C GLY A 114 -15.44 -24.66 -3.44
N HIS A 115 -16.32 -24.85 -2.46
CA HIS A 115 -17.05 -26.11 -2.27
C HIS A 115 -17.60 -26.59 -3.61
N ASP A 116 -17.16 -27.78 -4.06
CA ASP A 116 -17.63 -28.42 -5.30
C ASP A 116 -19.17 -28.62 -5.31
N ASP A 117 -19.85 -28.36 -4.20
CA ASP A 117 -21.29 -28.38 -4.01
C ASP A 117 -21.98 -27.09 -4.52
N LEU A 118 -21.75 -26.75 -5.79
CA LEU A 118 -22.10 -25.46 -6.41
C LEU A 118 -23.60 -25.19 -6.68
N GLU A 119 -24.53 -26.01 -6.22
CA GLU A 119 -25.97 -25.78 -6.52
C GLU A 119 -26.81 -25.26 -5.35
N ASN A 120 -26.35 -25.33 -4.09
CA ASN A 120 -27.19 -24.99 -2.93
C ASN A 120 -26.61 -23.97 -1.94
N GLN A 121 -25.40 -23.44 -2.16
CA GLN A 121 -24.88 -22.39 -1.29
C GLN A 121 -25.55 -21.05 -1.60
N SER A 122 -26.29 -20.56 -0.61
CA SER A 122 -26.93 -19.25 -0.64
C SER A 122 -25.88 -18.16 -0.91
N GLN A 123 -26.13 -17.29 -1.90
CA GLN A 123 -25.26 -16.17 -2.30
C GLN A 123 -24.78 -15.28 -1.12
N SER A 124 -25.52 -15.26 -0.01
CA SER A 124 -25.19 -14.53 1.22
C SER A 124 -23.89 -15.01 1.89
N SER A 125 -23.61 -16.33 1.89
CA SER A 125 -22.44 -16.91 2.57
C SER A 125 -21.14 -16.56 1.84
N ALA A 126 -21.15 -16.65 0.51
CA ALA A 126 -19.99 -16.31 -0.33
C ALA A 126 -19.58 -14.83 -0.17
N SER A 127 -20.55 -13.92 -0.04
CA SER A 127 -20.27 -12.50 0.17
C SER A 127 -19.59 -12.23 1.52
N SER A 128 -20.03 -12.92 2.58
CA SER A 128 -19.41 -12.81 3.91
C SER A 128 -17.97 -13.33 3.92
N ASP A 129 -17.71 -14.44 3.24
CA ASP A 129 -16.37 -15.05 3.17
C ASP A 129 -15.39 -14.17 2.39
N VAL A 130 -15.83 -13.60 1.27
CA VAL A 130 -15.04 -12.61 0.52
C VAL A 130 -14.75 -11.40 1.40
N ALA A 131 -15.75 -10.83 2.08
CA ALA A 131 -15.55 -9.68 2.96
C ALA A 131 -14.53 -9.98 4.08
N TYR A 132 -14.56 -11.18 4.65
CA TYR A 132 -13.60 -11.62 5.66
C TYR A 132 -12.18 -11.77 5.08
N ALA A 133 -12.02 -12.45 3.94
CA ALA A 133 -10.75 -12.58 3.25
C ALA A 133 -10.14 -11.21 2.90
N VAL A 134 -10.97 -10.30 2.40
CA VAL A 134 -10.58 -8.91 2.10
C VAL A 134 -10.12 -8.18 3.34
N ARG A 135 -10.81 -8.35 4.47
CA ARG A 135 -10.40 -7.77 5.75
C ARG A 135 -9.05 -8.33 6.23
N VAL A 136 -8.83 -9.64 6.10
CA VAL A 136 -7.56 -10.28 6.45
C VAL A 136 -6.43 -9.79 5.56
N VAL A 137 -6.66 -9.72 4.25
CA VAL A 137 -5.66 -9.23 3.30
C VAL A 137 -5.39 -7.74 3.50
N ASN A 138 -6.38 -6.92 3.85
CA ASN A 138 -6.21 -5.50 4.20
C ASN A 138 -5.54 -5.29 5.57
N SER A 139 -5.52 -6.29 6.44
CA SER A 139 -4.94 -6.16 7.78
C SER A 139 -3.45 -5.81 7.73
N ARG A 140 -2.95 -5.11 8.76
CA ARG A 140 -1.51 -4.79 8.90
C ARG A 140 -0.59 -6.02 8.97
N PHE A 141 -1.17 -7.21 9.20
CA PHE A 141 -0.42 -8.46 9.40
C PHE A 141 -0.22 -9.24 8.12
N CYS A 142 -1.10 -9.07 7.13
CA CYS A 142 -0.94 -9.72 5.85
C CYS A 142 0.17 -9.01 5.05
N SER A 143 1.31 -9.70 4.93
CA SER A 143 2.43 -9.33 4.06
C SER A 143 2.35 -10.11 2.74
N TRP A 144 2.97 -9.58 1.68
CA TRP A 144 3.07 -10.29 0.39
C TRP A 144 3.66 -11.69 0.54
N LYS A 145 4.71 -11.83 1.35
CA LYS A 145 5.32 -13.14 1.64
C LYS A 145 4.31 -14.12 2.23
N LEU A 146 3.49 -13.69 3.20
CA LEU A 146 2.44 -14.55 3.77
C LEU A 146 1.36 -14.89 2.74
N PHE A 147 0.98 -13.93 1.90
CA PHE A 147 0.03 -14.17 0.81
C PHE A 147 0.54 -15.20 -0.20
N CYS A 148 1.77 -15.07 -0.68
CA CYS A 148 2.40 -16.05 -1.56
C CYS A 148 2.50 -17.45 -0.93
N ASN A 149 2.83 -17.53 0.37
CA ASN A 149 2.86 -18.81 1.09
C ASN A 149 1.51 -19.53 1.05
N CYS A 150 0.41 -18.77 1.10
CA CYS A 150 -0.95 -19.29 1.04
C CYS A 150 -1.30 -19.80 -0.37
N LEU A 151 -0.90 -19.05 -1.41
CA LEU A 151 -1.09 -19.45 -2.82
C LEU A 151 -0.29 -20.68 -3.21
N CYS A 152 0.89 -20.88 -2.62
CA CYS A 152 1.78 -22.00 -2.91
C CYS A 152 2.23 -22.70 -1.61
N PRO A 153 1.38 -23.54 -0.98
CA PRO A 153 1.71 -24.22 0.27
C PRO A 153 2.86 -25.25 0.19
N GLY A 154 3.55 -25.38 -0.96
CA GLY A 154 4.17 -26.63 -1.39
C GLY A 154 5.69 -26.63 -1.61
N SER A 155 6.46 -25.60 -1.25
CA SER A 155 7.92 -25.66 -1.46
C SER A 155 8.70 -26.34 -0.34
N ALA A 156 8.02 -26.85 0.67
CA ALA A 156 8.59 -27.63 1.76
C ALA A 156 8.21 -29.11 1.62
N ILE A 157 8.20 -29.65 0.40
CA ILE A 157 8.28 -31.10 0.21
C ILE A 157 9.72 -31.47 0.59
N LYS A 158 9.89 -31.98 1.80
CA LYS A 158 11.09 -32.72 2.19
C LYS A 158 11.35 -33.77 1.13
N SER A 159 12.56 -33.77 0.59
CA SER A 159 13.12 -34.78 -0.27
C SER A 159 13.30 -36.10 0.50
N ASP A 160 12.21 -36.72 0.93
CA ASP A 160 12.21 -38.04 1.57
C ASP A 160 11.11 -38.87 0.93
N SER A 161 11.32 -39.29 -0.32
CA SER A 161 10.84 -40.58 -0.86
C SER A 161 11.17 -40.65 -2.35
N ALA A 162 12.36 -41.19 -2.64
CA ALA A 162 12.54 -41.93 -3.88
C ALA A 162 11.65 -43.19 -3.80
N ASN A 163 11.00 -43.52 -4.92
CA ASN A 163 10.29 -44.79 -5.20
C ASN A 163 8.75 -44.78 -5.05
N ASN A 164 8.05 -44.08 -5.94
CA ASN A 164 6.89 -44.68 -6.64
C ASN A 164 6.38 -43.77 -7.78
N PRO A 165 6.46 -44.19 -9.06
CA PRO A 165 5.97 -43.41 -10.18
C PRO A 165 4.64 -43.97 -10.69
N THR A 166 3.55 -43.77 -9.96
CA THR A 166 2.22 -43.98 -10.54
C THR A 166 1.14 -43.23 -9.77
N SER A 167 0.38 -42.41 -10.51
CA SER A 167 -0.86 -41.72 -10.12
C SER A 167 -0.77 -40.46 -9.25
N ARG A 168 -0.41 -39.32 -9.87
CA ARG A 168 -0.99 -37.99 -9.61
C ARG A 168 -0.62 -37.03 -10.77
N PRO A 169 -1.51 -36.15 -11.25
CA PRO A 169 -1.22 -35.28 -12.39
C PRO A 169 -0.07 -34.31 -12.05
N ALA A 170 0.89 -34.26 -12.98
CA ALA A 170 2.20 -33.64 -12.85
C ALA A 170 2.14 -32.10 -12.86
N TYR A 171 1.68 -31.49 -11.76
CA TYR A 171 1.86 -30.06 -11.50
C TYR A 171 2.43 -29.74 -10.10
N SER A 172 2.72 -30.73 -9.24
CA SER A 172 3.18 -30.47 -7.87
C SER A 172 4.69 -30.39 -7.67
N ASN A 173 5.52 -30.64 -8.68
CA ASN A 173 6.95 -30.90 -8.48
C ASN A 173 7.89 -29.78 -8.98
N VAL A 174 7.37 -28.62 -9.40
CA VAL A 174 8.19 -27.50 -9.92
C VAL A 174 8.10 -26.24 -9.07
N ILE A 175 7.20 -26.19 -8.09
CA ILE A 175 6.96 -24.99 -7.29
C ILE A 175 7.94 -24.95 -6.12
N GLY A 176 9.18 -24.56 -6.41
CA GLY A 176 10.07 -24.00 -5.40
C GLY A 176 9.41 -22.82 -4.68
N PRO A 177 9.95 -22.35 -3.54
CA PRO A 177 9.34 -21.24 -2.83
C PRO A 177 9.31 -20.05 -3.79
N LEU A 178 8.16 -19.41 -4.00
CA LEU A 178 8.01 -18.34 -4.99
C LEU A 178 9.11 -17.27 -4.85
N TRP A 179 9.64 -17.06 -3.64
CA TRP A 179 10.71 -16.10 -3.31
C TRP A 179 12.16 -16.58 -3.56
N GLN A 180 12.40 -17.80 -4.05
CA GLN A 180 13.76 -18.32 -4.34
C GLN A 180 14.21 -18.15 -5.79
N ARG A 181 13.36 -17.64 -6.70
CA ARG A 181 13.77 -17.38 -8.08
C ARG A 181 14.43 -16.02 -8.25
N ASP A 182 15.46 -15.96 -9.10
CA ASP A 182 16.29 -14.77 -9.32
C ASP A 182 15.52 -13.62 -9.98
N SER A 183 14.49 -13.91 -10.77
CA SER A 183 13.69 -12.91 -11.50
C SER A 183 12.31 -12.68 -10.88
N ALA A 184 11.96 -11.42 -10.61
CA ALA A 184 10.63 -11.04 -10.12
C ALA A 184 9.50 -11.40 -11.11
N ALA A 185 9.81 -11.42 -12.41
CA ALA A 185 8.84 -11.78 -13.46
C ALA A 185 8.43 -13.26 -13.36
N ASP A 186 9.37 -14.16 -13.09
CA ASP A 186 9.08 -15.60 -12.96
C ASP A 186 8.22 -15.88 -11.74
N ARG A 187 8.45 -15.12 -10.65
CA ARG A 187 7.63 -15.18 -9.43
C ARG A 187 6.19 -14.75 -9.72
N LEU A 188 6.01 -13.69 -10.50
CA LEU A 188 4.71 -13.17 -10.88
C LEU A 188 3.94 -14.15 -11.78
N VAL A 189 4.58 -14.72 -12.80
CA VAL A 189 3.94 -15.66 -13.73
C VAL A 189 3.39 -16.89 -13.00
N GLU A 190 4.18 -17.47 -12.09
CA GLU A 190 3.77 -18.65 -11.33
C GLU A 190 2.72 -18.31 -10.27
N ALA A 191 2.84 -17.17 -9.58
CA ALA A 191 1.82 -16.70 -8.65
C ALA A 191 0.50 -16.41 -9.37
N VAL A 192 0.54 -15.81 -10.56
CA VAL A 192 -0.62 -15.59 -11.44
C VAL A 192 -1.24 -16.93 -11.84
N HIS A 193 -0.44 -17.90 -12.26
CA HIS A 193 -0.97 -19.23 -12.63
C HIS A 193 -1.57 -19.97 -11.41
N ALA A 194 -0.94 -19.88 -10.24
CA ALA A 194 -1.47 -20.44 -9.00
C ALA A 194 -2.78 -19.75 -8.58
N TYR A 195 -2.84 -18.43 -8.74
CA TYR A 195 -4.04 -17.64 -8.47
C TYR A 195 -5.17 -17.99 -9.45
N GLN A 196 -4.91 -17.98 -10.76
CA GLN A 196 -5.89 -18.33 -11.79
C GLN A 196 -6.46 -19.74 -11.61
N ASN A 197 -5.62 -20.71 -11.26
CA ASN A 197 -6.09 -22.08 -11.07
C ASN A 197 -6.94 -22.26 -9.80
N ARG A 198 -6.75 -21.41 -8.78
CA ARG A 198 -7.45 -21.54 -7.50
C ARG A 198 -8.63 -20.60 -7.31
N PHE A 199 -8.61 -19.40 -7.90
CA PHE A 199 -9.67 -18.39 -7.78
C PHE A 199 -10.60 -18.35 -9.00
N ARG A 200 -10.93 -19.52 -9.57
CA ARG A 200 -11.68 -19.62 -10.83
C ARG A 200 -13.01 -18.84 -10.87
N TYR A 201 -13.58 -18.48 -9.72
CA TYR A 201 -14.92 -17.87 -9.64
C TYR A 201 -15.04 -16.67 -8.68
N GLN A 202 -14.00 -16.29 -7.96
CA GLN A 202 -14.09 -15.20 -6.96
C GLN A 202 -12.88 -14.28 -7.03
N ILE A 203 -13.12 -13.02 -7.35
CA ILE A 203 -12.09 -12.00 -7.51
C ILE A 203 -11.92 -11.28 -6.18
N LEU A 204 -10.70 -11.30 -5.63
CA LEU A 204 -10.37 -10.53 -4.44
C LEU A 204 -10.24 -9.04 -4.81
N PRO A 205 -10.96 -8.11 -4.17
CA PRO A 205 -10.76 -6.68 -4.37
C PRO A 205 -9.36 -6.25 -3.95
N VAL A 206 -8.86 -5.21 -4.61
CA VAL A 206 -7.54 -4.65 -4.35
C VAL A 206 -7.53 -3.94 -2.99
N PRO A 207 -6.71 -4.39 -2.03
CA PRO A 207 -6.51 -3.70 -0.76
C PRO A 207 -6.01 -2.27 -0.95
N SER A 208 -6.64 -1.28 -0.31
CA SER A 208 -6.24 0.14 -0.44
C SER A 208 -4.82 0.40 0.08
N LYS A 209 -4.34 -0.37 1.06
CA LYS A 209 -2.94 -0.30 1.52
C LYS A 209 -1.90 -0.71 0.47
N LEU A 210 -2.31 -1.45 -0.57
CA LEU A 210 -1.44 -1.80 -1.68
C LEU A 210 -1.36 -0.69 -2.72
N LEU A 211 -2.35 0.20 -2.73
CA LEU A 211 -2.43 1.34 -3.63
C LEU A 211 -1.59 2.53 -3.16
N SER A 212 -1.17 2.62 -1.90
CA SER A 212 -0.29 3.70 -1.44
C SER A 212 1.20 3.37 -1.55
N GLY A 213 2.09 4.36 -1.66
CA GLY A 213 3.54 4.16 -1.50
C GLY A 213 3.97 3.87 -0.04
N PRO A 214 5.21 3.43 0.22
CA PRO A 214 6.25 3.12 -0.76
C PRO A 214 6.07 1.78 -1.46
N TYR A 215 6.42 1.74 -2.75
CA TYR A 215 6.40 0.53 -3.55
C TYR A 215 7.73 -0.20 -3.46
N CYS A 216 7.64 -1.47 -3.15
CA CYS A 216 8.74 -2.41 -3.29
C CYS A 216 8.38 -3.43 -4.38
N PRO A 217 9.38 -4.11 -4.97
CA PRO A 217 9.13 -5.08 -6.04
C PRO A 217 8.08 -6.14 -5.70
N ASP A 218 8.05 -6.56 -4.43
CA ASP A 218 7.07 -7.49 -3.89
C ASP A 218 5.64 -6.93 -3.91
N LYS A 219 5.49 -5.66 -3.50
CA LYS A 219 4.21 -4.95 -3.50
C LYS A 219 3.71 -4.70 -4.92
N GLU A 220 4.61 -4.35 -5.84
CA GLU A 220 4.31 -4.20 -7.27
C GLU A 220 3.80 -5.51 -7.85
N CYS A 221 4.51 -6.62 -7.61
CA CYS A 221 4.08 -7.93 -8.06
C CYS A 221 2.69 -8.29 -7.53
N PHE A 222 2.43 -7.99 -6.25
CA PHE A 222 1.12 -8.22 -5.65
C PHE A 222 0.03 -7.40 -6.33
N LEU A 223 0.27 -6.10 -6.49
CA LEU A 223 -0.70 -5.19 -7.06
C LEU A 223 -1.00 -5.55 -8.53
N THR A 224 0.04 -5.85 -9.31
CA THR A 224 -0.08 -6.32 -10.69
C THR A 224 -0.91 -7.59 -10.79
N LEU A 225 -0.68 -8.56 -9.90
CA LEU A 225 -1.45 -9.81 -9.88
C LEU A 225 -2.93 -9.55 -9.61
N LEU A 226 -3.26 -8.74 -8.59
CA LEU A 226 -4.65 -8.46 -8.24
C LEU A 226 -5.38 -7.69 -9.35
N LEU A 227 -4.74 -6.64 -9.89
CA LEU A 227 -5.30 -5.80 -10.94
C LEU A 227 -5.50 -6.54 -12.26
N ARG A 228 -4.60 -7.48 -12.61
CA ARG A 228 -4.75 -8.32 -13.80
C ARG A 228 -6.01 -9.18 -13.75
N HIS A 229 -6.46 -9.51 -12.54
CA HIS A 229 -7.57 -10.44 -12.32
C HIS A 229 -8.85 -9.73 -11.89
N SER A 230 -8.82 -8.42 -11.68
CA SER A 230 -10.03 -7.62 -11.48
C SER A 230 -10.74 -7.22 -12.78
N ASP A 231 -10.10 -7.45 -13.93
CA ASP A 231 -10.64 -7.09 -15.24
C ASP A 231 -11.85 -7.98 -15.60
N GLY A 232 -13.06 -7.42 -15.51
CA GLY A 232 -14.33 -8.11 -15.75
C GLY A 232 -15.18 -8.42 -14.50
N ALA A 233 -14.71 -8.09 -13.29
CA ALA A 233 -15.57 -8.13 -12.10
C ALA A 233 -16.59 -6.98 -12.14
N ASP A 234 -17.80 -7.20 -11.63
CA ASP A 234 -18.80 -6.14 -11.50
C ASP A 234 -18.23 -4.97 -10.67
N ILE A 235 -18.09 -3.83 -11.36
CA ILE A 235 -17.10 -2.77 -11.07
C ILE A 235 -17.35 -2.10 -9.71
N ASP A 236 -18.57 -2.11 -9.21
CA ASP A 236 -18.97 -1.30 -8.05
C ASP A 236 -18.63 -1.92 -6.68
N THR A 237 -18.25 -3.20 -6.62
CA THR A 237 -17.91 -3.87 -5.34
C THR A 237 -16.45 -4.25 -5.20
N VAL A 238 -15.73 -4.39 -6.32
CA VAL A 238 -14.36 -4.94 -6.34
C VAL A 238 -13.31 -3.88 -6.70
N VAL A 239 -13.70 -2.83 -7.41
CA VAL A 239 -12.76 -1.81 -7.91
C VAL A 239 -12.48 -0.78 -6.81
N PRO A 240 -11.20 -0.48 -6.52
CA PRO A 240 -10.85 0.58 -5.59
C PRO A 240 -11.46 1.93 -6.00
N ARG A 241 -11.68 2.83 -5.03
CA ARG A 241 -12.26 4.15 -5.33
C ARG A 241 -11.33 4.89 -6.29
N ASP A 242 -11.92 5.69 -7.18
CA ASP A 242 -11.16 6.48 -8.15
C ASP A 242 -10.08 7.35 -7.48
N GLU A 243 -10.38 7.90 -6.30
CA GLU A 243 -9.41 8.65 -5.49
C GLU A 243 -8.20 7.80 -5.03
N ASP A 244 -8.43 6.53 -4.69
CA ASP A 244 -7.37 5.62 -4.24
C ASP A 244 -6.46 5.23 -5.42
N ILE A 245 -7.03 5.03 -6.62
CA ILE A 245 -6.28 4.76 -7.84
C ILE A 245 -5.49 5.99 -8.29
N TYR A 246 -6.09 7.18 -8.23
CA TYR A 246 -5.41 8.44 -8.54
C TYR A 246 -4.19 8.62 -7.63
N ARG A 247 -4.38 8.47 -6.32
CA ARG A 247 -3.28 8.55 -5.34
C ARG A 247 -2.21 7.49 -5.60
N ALA A 248 -2.61 6.29 -6.03
CA ALA A 248 -1.66 5.24 -6.39
C ALA A 248 -0.80 5.61 -7.59
N ILE A 249 -1.42 6.18 -8.62
CA ILE A 249 -0.70 6.64 -9.81
C ILE A 249 0.23 7.79 -9.42
N GLU A 250 -0.25 8.77 -8.64
CA GLU A 250 0.56 9.89 -8.17
C GLU A 250 1.76 9.43 -7.33
N ASP A 251 1.55 8.53 -6.36
CA ASP A 251 2.61 7.93 -5.56
C ASP A 251 3.62 7.17 -6.45
N ALA A 252 3.16 6.43 -7.46
CA ALA A 252 4.03 5.69 -8.37
C ALA A 252 4.86 6.62 -9.27
N ILE A 253 4.27 7.73 -9.72
CA ILE A 253 4.98 8.80 -10.48
C ILE A 253 6.02 9.46 -9.59
N LYS A 254 5.66 9.81 -8.35
CA LYS A 254 6.55 10.41 -7.37
C LYS A 254 7.76 9.52 -7.08
N GLU A 255 7.56 8.21 -7.02
CA GLU A 255 8.62 7.22 -6.84
C GLU A 255 9.36 6.86 -8.12
N GLN A 256 9.02 7.48 -9.26
CA GLN A 256 9.62 7.21 -10.57
C GLN A 256 9.47 5.76 -11.05
N ASN A 257 8.46 5.04 -10.54
CA ASN A 257 8.18 3.68 -10.96
C ASN A 257 7.29 3.69 -12.20
N SER A 258 7.92 3.77 -13.37
CA SER A 258 7.20 3.79 -14.65
C SER A 258 6.35 2.54 -14.85
N ASN A 259 6.86 1.35 -14.51
CA ASN A 259 6.14 0.11 -14.77
C ASN A 259 4.83 0.05 -14.00
N LEU A 260 4.86 0.38 -12.71
CA LEU A 260 3.67 0.38 -11.88
C LEU A 260 2.69 1.48 -12.28
N ALA A 261 3.18 2.70 -12.54
CA ALA A 261 2.36 3.82 -12.96
C ALA A 261 1.60 3.48 -14.25
N LEU A 262 2.29 2.91 -15.25
CA LEU A 262 1.66 2.46 -16.49
C LEU A 262 0.66 1.34 -16.25
N TYR A 263 1.02 0.37 -15.42
CA TYR A 263 0.15 -0.75 -15.13
C TYR A 263 -1.16 -0.30 -14.47
N LEU A 264 -1.08 0.65 -13.54
CA LEU A 264 -2.24 1.30 -12.91
C LEU A 264 -3.05 2.13 -13.90
N MET A 265 -2.40 2.83 -14.83
CA MET A 265 -3.11 3.59 -15.87
C MET A 265 -3.84 2.70 -16.88
N ILE A 266 -3.35 1.48 -17.13
CA ILE A 266 -3.96 0.58 -18.12
C ILE A 266 -5.05 -0.30 -17.47
N ASN A 267 -4.80 -0.82 -16.27
CA ASN A 267 -5.63 -1.84 -15.63
C ASN A 267 -6.36 -1.35 -14.37
N GLY A 268 -5.95 -0.20 -13.81
CA GLY A 268 -6.46 0.28 -12.53
C GLY A 268 -7.80 0.99 -12.60
N ALA A 269 -8.13 1.64 -13.72
CA ALA A 269 -9.39 2.34 -13.91
C ALA A 269 -9.87 2.26 -15.37
N SER A 270 -11.17 2.48 -15.57
CA SER A 270 -11.73 2.66 -16.92
C SER A 270 -10.97 3.76 -17.65
N ALA A 271 -10.60 3.49 -18.91
CA ALA A 271 -9.87 4.41 -19.76
C ALA A 271 -10.57 5.78 -19.90
N GLU A 272 -11.88 5.87 -19.68
CA GLU A 272 -12.61 7.14 -19.65
C GLU A 272 -12.38 7.96 -18.39
N ARG A 273 -12.22 7.30 -17.23
CA ARG A 273 -11.99 7.96 -15.94
C ARG A 273 -10.60 8.59 -15.88
N ILE A 274 -9.61 7.87 -16.40
CA ILE A 274 -8.21 8.34 -16.43
C ILE A 274 -8.04 9.52 -17.39
N LYS A 275 -8.79 9.58 -18.50
CA LYS A 275 -8.75 10.73 -19.42
C LYS A 275 -9.03 12.06 -18.73
N GLY A 276 -9.95 12.08 -17.76
CA GLY A 276 -10.27 13.30 -17.01
C GLY A 276 -9.15 13.76 -16.06
N MET A 277 -8.37 12.81 -15.54
CA MET A 277 -7.31 13.06 -14.55
C MET A 277 -5.92 13.22 -15.18
N ALA A 278 -5.74 12.76 -16.42
CA ALA A 278 -4.46 12.78 -17.12
C ALA A 278 -3.79 14.18 -17.20
N PRO A 279 -4.52 15.31 -17.37
CA PRO A 279 -3.91 16.64 -17.39
C PRO A 279 -3.17 17.00 -16.08
N ASP A 280 -3.79 16.72 -14.94
CA ASP A 280 -3.22 17.04 -13.62
C ASP A 280 -2.02 16.14 -13.32
N LEU A 281 -2.16 14.84 -13.57
CA LEU A 281 -1.06 13.88 -13.44
C LEU A 281 0.12 14.21 -14.36
N LEU A 282 -0.15 14.70 -15.57
CA LEU A 282 0.87 15.13 -16.52
C LEU A 282 1.63 16.37 -16.01
N SER A 283 0.91 17.34 -15.44
CA SER A 283 1.55 18.50 -14.81
C SER A 283 2.46 18.08 -13.67
N SER A 284 1.95 17.31 -12.71
CA SER A 284 2.76 16.83 -11.56
C SER A 284 3.95 15.98 -12.02
N ALA A 285 3.78 15.08 -12.99
CA ALA A 285 4.87 14.24 -13.51
C ALA A 285 6.03 15.06 -14.11
N VAL A 286 5.73 16.18 -14.75
CA VAL A 286 6.73 17.04 -15.39
C VAL A 286 7.30 18.06 -14.40
N VAL A 287 6.42 18.83 -13.77
CA VAL A 287 6.78 20.00 -12.95
C VAL A 287 7.37 19.58 -11.62
N GLU A 288 6.75 18.63 -10.93
CA GLU A 288 7.11 18.26 -9.55
C GLU A 288 8.10 17.08 -9.50
N TYR A 289 7.94 16.11 -10.40
CA TYR A 289 8.64 14.83 -10.32
C TYR A 289 9.72 14.60 -11.39
N GLY A 290 10.12 15.63 -12.14
CA GLY A 290 11.33 15.54 -12.96
C GLY A 290 11.19 14.85 -14.32
N CYS A 291 9.97 14.82 -14.89
CA CYS A 291 9.73 14.47 -16.30
C CYS A 291 10.24 13.09 -16.73
N ASN A 292 9.71 12.03 -16.10
CA ASN A 292 9.96 10.67 -16.56
C ASN A 292 9.37 10.44 -17.96
N ARG A 293 10.23 10.33 -18.98
CA ARG A 293 9.81 10.28 -20.40
C ARG A 293 8.77 9.20 -20.68
N THR A 294 8.91 8.03 -20.07
CA THR A 294 8.00 6.90 -20.27
C THR A 294 6.62 7.23 -19.71
N ILE A 295 6.55 7.69 -18.46
CA ILE A 295 5.29 8.08 -17.80
C ILE A 295 4.61 9.22 -18.58
N VAL A 296 5.37 10.27 -18.91
CA VAL A 296 4.87 11.46 -19.60
C VAL A 296 4.29 11.10 -20.97
N LEU A 297 4.95 10.25 -21.75
CA LEU A 297 4.41 9.81 -23.06
C LEU A 297 3.07 9.10 -22.93
N HIS A 298 2.95 8.19 -21.98
CA HIS A 298 1.71 7.44 -21.79
C HIS A 298 0.59 8.32 -21.24
N LEU A 299 0.87 9.20 -20.27
CA LEU A 299 -0.11 10.19 -19.80
C LEU A 299 -0.58 11.10 -20.92
N ALA A 300 0.33 11.53 -21.78
CA ALA A 300 0.02 12.41 -22.89
C ALA A 300 -0.79 11.68 -23.98
N GLN A 301 -0.50 10.41 -24.26
CA GLN A 301 -1.34 9.55 -25.12
C GLN A 301 -2.74 9.32 -24.54
N LEU A 302 -2.85 9.10 -23.22
CA LEU A 302 -4.13 8.90 -22.54
C LEU A 302 -4.98 10.16 -22.51
N ALA A 303 -4.35 11.32 -22.28
CA ALA A 303 -4.98 12.64 -22.44
C ALA A 303 -5.38 12.93 -23.89
N LYS A 304 -5.06 12.03 -24.83
CA LYS A 304 -5.19 12.18 -26.28
C LYS A 304 -4.51 13.42 -26.84
N LEU A 305 -3.70 14.13 -26.05
CA LEU A 305 -2.91 15.31 -26.41
C LEU A 305 -3.56 16.31 -27.40
N ASP A 306 -4.88 16.34 -27.53
CA ASP A 306 -5.65 17.46 -28.06
C ASP A 306 -5.68 18.52 -26.95
N LEU A 307 -4.50 18.99 -26.54
CA LEU A 307 -4.36 20.18 -25.71
C LEU A 307 -4.49 21.37 -26.66
N PRO A 308 -5.64 22.06 -26.74
CA PRO A 308 -5.68 23.29 -27.50
C PRO A 308 -4.63 24.24 -26.93
N GLU A 309 -3.92 24.97 -27.80
CA GLU A 309 -2.79 25.86 -27.45
C GLU A 309 -3.08 26.86 -26.32
N ARG A 310 -4.35 27.06 -25.98
CA ARG A 310 -4.84 27.98 -24.94
C ARG A 310 -5.14 27.32 -23.60
N THR A 311 -4.83 26.04 -23.42
CA THR A 311 -4.92 25.43 -22.09
C THR A 311 -3.75 25.88 -21.23
N ASN A 312 -4.05 26.26 -19.99
CA ASN A 312 -3.03 26.68 -19.01
C ASN A 312 -1.95 25.62 -18.82
N LEU A 313 -2.32 24.33 -18.93
CA LEU A 313 -1.40 23.19 -18.85
C LEU A 313 -0.34 23.22 -19.95
N TYR A 314 -0.70 23.51 -21.20
CA TYR A 314 0.27 23.57 -22.30
C TYR A 314 1.32 24.67 -22.02
N LEU A 315 0.87 25.84 -21.56
CA LEU A 315 1.75 26.96 -21.24
C LEU A 315 2.70 26.60 -20.08
N GLU A 316 2.20 25.96 -19.04
CA GLU A 316 2.98 25.52 -17.88
C GLU A 316 4.06 24.50 -18.30
N LEU A 317 3.68 23.47 -19.05
CA LEU A 317 4.61 22.45 -19.57
C LEU A 317 5.66 23.06 -20.52
N TRP A 318 5.26 24.04 -21.35
CA TRP A 318 6.17 24.72 -22.26
C TRP A 318 7.18 25.59 -21.51
N GLN A 319 6.73 26.36 -20.52
CA GLN A 319 7.60 27.19 -19.68
C GLN A 319 8.60 26.33 -18.89
N TRP A 320 8.13 25.21 -18.31
CA TRP A 320 9.01 24.24 -17.67
C TRP A 320 10.07 23.72 -18.66
N ALA A 321 9.65 23.36 -19.87
CA ALA A 321 10.56 22.84 -20.89
C ALA A 321 11.59 23.88 -21.36
N GLU A 322 11.22 25.16 -21.45
CA GLU A 322 12.13 26.27 -21.72
C GLU A 322 13.17 26.45 -20.62
N ASN A 323 12.72 26.47 -19.37
CA ASN A 323 13.62 26.63 -18.22
C ASN A 323 14.62 25.47 -18.13
N THR A 324 14.15 24.24 -18.32
CA THR A 324 15.01 23.05 -18.29
C THR A 324 15.99 23.01 -19.47
N GLU A 325 15.58 23.42 -20.67
CA GLU A 325 16.48 23.50 -21.83
C GLU A 325 17.56 24.60 -21.65
N ASN A 326 17.18 25.76 -21.11
CA ASN A 326 18.12 26.84 -20.81
C ASN A 326 19.14 26.44 -19.73
N ALA A 327 18.76 25.55 -18.81
CA ALA A 327 19.65 24.93 -17.84
C ALA A 327 20.54 23.81 -18.45
N GLY A 328 20.38 23.51 -19.74
CA GLY A 328 21.15 22.48 -20.45
C GLY A 328 20.59 21.05 -20.32
N GLY A 329 19.37 20.89 -19.81
CA GLY A 329 18.71 19.58 -19.65
C GLY A 329 18.09 19.08 -20.95
N ASP A 330 18.39 17.83 -21.33
CA ASP A 330 17.84 17.19 -22.53
C ASP A 330 16.31 16.97 -22.47
N ASP A 331 15.74 16.89 -21.26
CA ASP A 331 14.32 16.63 -21.06
C ASP A 331 13.44 17.79 -21.49
N GLY A 332 13.92 19.03 -21.34
CA GLY A 332 13.22 20.22 -21.84
C GLY A 332 13.12 20.20 -23.37
N ARG A 333 14.23 19.91 -24.05
CA ARG A 333 14.26 19.78 -25.53
C ARG A 333 13.40 18.62 -26.01
N TRP A 334 13.42 17.50 -25.30
CA TRP A 334 12.57 16.36 -25.59
C TRP A 334 11.08 16.70 -25.44
N LEU A 335 10.68 17.32 -24.33
CA LEU A 335 9.29 17.68 -24.07
C LEU A 335 8.76 18.68 -25.10
N LYS A 336 9.54 19.71 -25.47
CA LYS A 336 9.17 20.63 -26.56
C LYS A 336 8.91 19.91 -27.88
N ARG A 337 9.71 18.90 -28.22
CA ARG A 337 9.50 18.10 -29.43
C ARG A 337 8.20 17.30 -29.35
N CYS A 338 7.88 16.72 -28.19
CA CYS A 338 6.61 16.03 -27.97
C CYS A 338 5.42 16.99 -28.07
N LEU A 339 5.47 18.15 -27.41
CA LEU A 339 4.42 19.17 -27.47
C LEU A 339 4.22 19.72 -28.88
N ARG A 340 5.28 19.92 -29.66
CA ARG A 340 5.18 20.33 -31.08
C ARG A 340 4.53 19.27 -31.98
N ARG A 341 4.79 17.98 -31.72
CA ARG A 341 4.18 16.87 -32.48
C ARG A 341 2.72 16.62 -32.12
N ALA A 342 2.33 16.99 -30.91
CA ALA A 342 0.97 16.94 -30.43
C ALA A 342 0.06 18.04 -31.02
N ARG A 343 0.62 18.99 -31.77
CA ARG A 343 -0.17 20.01 -32.45
C ARG A 343 -1.02 19.37 -33.55
N PRO A 344 -2.34 19.59 -33.56
CA PRO A 344 -3.19 19.15 -34.66
C PRO A 344 -2.85 19.83 -35.98
#